data_AF-A0A432XJX5-F1
#
_entry.id   AF-A0A432XJX5-F1
#
_cell.length_a   1.000
_cell.length_b   1.000
_cell.length_c   1.000
_cell.angle_alpha   90.00
_cell.angle_beta   90.00
_cell.angle_gamma   90.00
#
_symmetry.space_group_name_H-M   'P 1'
#
loop_
_entity.id
_entity.type
_entity.pdbx_description
1 polymer ?
#
loop_
_entity_poly.entity_id
_entity_poly.type
_entity_poly.pdbx_seq_one_letter_code
_entity_poly.pdbx_strand_id
1 'polypeptide(L)'
;MKINLFFFLGFLCVSFNTFATDTFVVKGKISEMVISPKGTFVFVESEDGCKSTYYYLKENLKDKQEYILILKEALTSNFNVTLHDSSFSGCEKNKVFFDVLKIQNY
;
A
#
# COMPACT_ATOMS: atom_id res chain seq x y z
N MET A 1 43.46 -34.10 34.11
CA MET A 1 43.30 -33.02 33.13
C MET A 1 42.25 -33.44 32.11
N LYS A 2 41.02 -32.95 32.24
CA LYS A 2 39.98 -33.04 31.21
C LYS A 2 39.28 -31.68 31.14
N ILE A 3 39.17 -31.22 29.91
CA ILE A 3 38.89 -29.87 29.45
C ILE A 3 37.47 -29.43 29.85
N ASN A 4 37.38 -28.24 30.46
CA ASN A 4 36.15 -27.47 30.57
C ASN A 4 35.72 -27.05 29.16
N LEU A 5 34.63 -27.62 28.66
CA LEU A 5 34.00 -27.13 27.43
C LEU A 5 32.92 -26.13 27.83
N PHE A 6 33.32 -24.86 27.95
CA PHE A 6 32.41 -23.74 27.83
C PHE A 6 31.72 -23.86 26.46
N PHE A 7 30.39 -23.98 26.44
CA PHE A 7 29.60 -23.53 25.29
C PHE A 7 28.51 -22.59 25.81
N PHE A 8 28.88 -21.31 25.77
CA PHE A 8 27.95 -20.21 25.51
C PHE A 8 27.06 -20.57 24.33
N LEU A 9 25.75 -20.32 24.46
CA LEU A 9 24.79 -19.82 23.45
C LEU A 9 23.42 -19.94 24.13
N GLY A 10 22.78 -18.90 24.66
CA GLY A 10 22.64 -17.57 24.09
C GLY A 10 21.69 -17.66 22.90
N PHE A 11 20.53 -16.99 23.01
CA PHE A 11 19.58 -16.71 21.92
C PHE A 11 18.76 -17.94 21.43
N LEU A 12 17.43 -17.95 21.31
CA LEU A 12 16.44 -16.89 21.17
C LEU A 12 15.11 -17.37 21.75
N CYS A 13 14.51 -16.59 22.64
CA CYS A 13 13.06 -16.44 22.63
C CYS A 13 12.69 -15.87 21.25
N VAL A 14 12.34 -16.73 20.30
CA VAL A 14 11.69 -16.27 19.07
C VAL A 14 10.26 -15.95 19.47
N SER A 15 10.09 -14.79 20.12
CA SER A 15 8.82 -14.08 20.10
C SER A 15 8.48 -13.91 18.63
N PHE A 16 7.58 -14.75 18.12
CA PHE A 16 6.84 -14.48 16.91
C PHE A 16 6.06 -13.19 17.19
N ASN A 17 6.75 -12.06 17.03
CA ASN A 17 6.11 -10.79 16.79
C ASN A 17 5.27 -11.05 15.55
N THR A 18 3.96 -11.18 15.77
CA THR A 18 2.91 -10.99 14.78
C THR A 18 3.34 -9.82 13.90
N PHE A 19 3.93 -10.13 12.75
CA PHE A 19 4.06 -9.17 11.68
C PHE A 19 2.63 -8.88 11.26
N ALA A 20 2.07 -7.79 11.79
CA ALA A 20 0.98 -7.12 11.13
C ALA A 20 1.49 -6.80 9.73
N THR A 21 1.14 -7.65 8.77
CA THR A 21 1.31 -7.37 7.35
C THR A 21 0.34 -6.25 7.03
N ASP A 22 0.79 -5.02 7.28
CA ASP A 22 0.11 -3.81 6.89
C ASP A 22 -0.07 -3.84 5.37
N THR A 23 -1.29 -4.15 4.92
CA THR A 23 -1.71 -4.30 3.50
C THR A 23 -1.86 -2.95 2.78
N PHE A 24 -1.19 -1.92 3.29
CA PHE A 24 -1.36 -0.54 2.89
C PHE A 24 -0.27 -0.13 1.90
N VAL A 25 -0.68 0.46 0.79
CA VAL A 25 0.23 0.93 -0.27
C VAL A 25 0.67 2.36 0.02
N VAL A 26 -0.29 3.26 0.30
CA VAL A 26 -0.04 4.67 0.63
C VAL A 26 -1.27 5.29 1.30
N LYS A 27 -1.07 6.29 2.14
CA LYS A 27 -2.11 7.14 2.71
C LYS A 27 -1.78 8.60 2.41
N GLY A 28 -2.77 9.34 1.92
CA GLY A 28 -2.58 10.76 1.66
C GLY A 28 -3.67 11.37 0.80
N LYS A 29 -3.44 12.61 0.39
CA LYS A 29 -4.35 13.36 -0.45
C LYS A 29 -4.12 13.02 -1.93
N ILE A 30 -5.18 12.84 -2.70
CA ILE A 30 -5.06 12.75 -4.16
C ILE A 30 -4.82 14.15 -4.71
N SER A 31 -3.68 14.36 -5.36
CA SER A 31 -3.34 15.63 -6.00
C SER A 31 -3.75 15.68 -7.47
N GLU A 32 -3.73 14.53 -8.15
CA GLU A 32 -4.11 14.41 -9.55
C GLU A 32 -4.65 13.01 -9.87
N MET A 33 -5.55 12.92 -10.84
CA MET A 33 -6.07 11.67 -11.39
C MET A 33 -6.02 11.71 -12.92
N VAL A 34 -5.53 10.62 -13.53
CA VAL A 34 -5.48 10.45 -14.98
C VAL A 34 -6.28 9.22 -15.40
N ILE A 35 -7.24 9.43 -16.29
CA ILE A 35 -8.01 8.36 -16.94
C ILE A 35 -7.59 8.33 -18.40
N SER A 36 -7.00 7.22 -18.83
CA SER A 36 -6.52 7.04 -20.20
C SER A 36 -6.88 5.65 -20.74
N PRO A 37 -6.82 5.43 -22.07
CA PRO A 37 -6.93 4.09 -22.65
C PRO A 37 -5.89 3.10 -22.15
N LYS A 38 -4.77 3.58 -21.56
CA LYS A 38 -3.70 2.75 -20.98
C LYS A 38 -3.93 2.37 -19.51
N GLY A 39 -5.03 2.85 -18.91
CA GLY A 39 -5.41 2.61 -17.53
C GLY A 39 -5.69 3.89 -16.74
N THR A 40 -6.13 3.70 -15.50
CA THR A 40 -6.40 4.77 -14.53
C THR A 40 -5.32 4.81 -13.46
N PHE A 41 -4.80 5.99 -13.15
CA PHE A 41 -3.84 6.19 -12.07
C PHE A 41 -4.07 7.51 -11.32
N VAL A 42 -3.56 7.55 -10.10
CA VAL A 42 -3.69 8.69 -9.19
C VAL A 42 -2.33 9.06 -8.60
N PHE A 43 -2.14 10.35 -8.38
CA PHE A 43 -1.01 10.90 -7.65
C PHE A 43 -1.44 11.13 -6.20
N VAL A 44 -0.65 10.63 -5.25
CA VAL A 44 -0.96 10.75 -3.83
C VAL A 44 0.16 11.53 -3.15
N GLU A 45 -0.17 12.67 -2.57
CA GLU A 45 0.68 13.41 -1.63
C GLU A 45 0.69 12.63 -0.32
N SER A 46 1.73 11.82 -0.12
CA SER A 46 1.85 10.95 1.05
C SER A 46 2.42 11.69 2.26
N GLU A 47 1.86 11.42 3.44
CA GLU A 47 2.44 11.81 4.73
C GLU A 47 3.49 10.78 5.21
N ASP A 48 3.34 9.50 4.80
CA ASP A 48 4.19 8.39 5.21
C ASP A 48 4.96 7.83 4.00
N GLY A 49 6.29 7.97 4.03
CA GLY A 49 7.21 7.89 2.89
C GLY A 49 7.46 6.53 2.22
N CYS A 50 6.42 5.74 1.94
CA CYS A 50 6.51 4.58 1.03
C CYS A 50 6.16 4.95 -0.42
N LYS A 51 6.92 4.38 -1.36
CA LYS A 51 7.40 5.07 -2.58
C LYS A 51 6.70 4.64 -3.87
N SER A 52 5.83 5.50 -4.37
CA SER A 52 5.70 5.87 -5.79
C SER A 52 4.98 7.22 -5.87
N THR A 53 5.30 8.05 -6.86
CA THR A 53 4.61 9.35 -7.05
C THR A 53 3.19 9.14 -7.60
N TYR A 54 2.94 8.00 -8.25
CA TYR A 54 1.66 7.64 -8.83
C TYR A 54 1.34 6.14 -8.63
N TYR A 55 0.05 5.84 -8.51
CA TYR A 55 -0.49 4.52 -8.19
C TYR A 55 -1.57 4.15 -9.21
N TYR A 56 -1.57 2.90 -9.68
CA TYR A 56 -2.49 2.41 -10.71
C TYR A 56 -3.64 1.62 -10.10
N LEU A 57 -4.86 1.92 -10.56
CA LEU A 57 -6.02 1.11 -10.27
C LEU A 57 -5.90 -0.23 -11.03
N LYS A 58 -6.09 -1.37 -10.36
CA LYS A 58 -6.11 -2.67 -11.05
C LYS A 58 -7.19 -2.69 -12.15
N GLU A 59 -6.85 -3.26 -13.30
CA GLU A 59 -7.72 -3.24 -14.49
C GLU A 59 -8.92 -4.20 -14.36
N ASN A 60 -8.74 -5.33 -13.67
CA ASN A 60 -9.73 -6.41 -13.56
C ASN A 60 -10.56 -6.32 -12.28
N LEU A 61 -11.00 -5.12 -11.90
CA LEU A 61 -11.85 -4.91 -10.73
C LEU A 61 -13.32 -5.00 -11.11
N LYS A 62 -14.08 -5.83 -10.38
CA LYS A 62 -15.52 -6.01 -10.58
C LYS A 62 -16.28 -4.67 -10.54
N ASP A 63 -15.87 -3.79 -9.62
CA ASP A 63 -16.55 -2.52 -9.33
C ASP A 63 -15.68 -1.30 -9.72
N LYS A 64 -14.91 -1.42 -10.82
CA LYS A 64 -13.95 -0.40 -11.28
C LYS A 64 -14.55 1.01 -11.42
N GLN A 65 -15.79 1.11 -11.90
CA GLN A 65 -16.46 2.40 -12.10
C GLN A 65 -16.79 3.10 -10.77
N GLU A 66 -17.17 2.32 -9.76
CA GLU A 66 -17.42 2.84 -8.41
C GLU A 66 -16.14 3.40 -7.80
N TYR A 67 -15.02 2.68 -7.93
CA TYR A 67 -13.72 3.18 -7.49
C TYR A 67 -13.29 4.46 -8.21
N ILE A 68 -13.56 4.58 -9.51
CA ILE A 68 -13.27 5.82 -10.26
C ILE A 68 -14.10 6.99 -9.72
N LEU A 69 -15.38 6.78 -9.39
CA LEU A 69 -16.23 7.82 -8.80
C LEU A 69 -15.73 8.26 -7.42
N ILE A 70 -15.35 7.29 -6.58
CA ILE A 70 -14.75 7.50 -5.25
C ILE A 70 -13.45 8.32 -5.35
N LEU A 71 -12.56 8.00 -6.29
CA LEU A 71 -11.32 8.74 -6.51
C LEU A 71 -11.57 10.18 -6.99
N LYS A 72 -12.56 10.38 -7.86
CA LYS A 72 -12.97 11.71 -8.31
C LYS A 72 -13.49 12.56 -7.16
N GLU A 73 -14.36 11.97 -6.32
CA GLU A 73 -14.91 12.64 -5.15
C GLU A 73 -13.80 13.02 -4.16
N ALA A 74 -12.87 12.10 -3.89
CA ALA A 74 -11.72 12.39 -3.02
C ALA A 74 -10.83 13.52 -3.56
N LEU A 75 -10.61 13.56 -4.88
CA LEU A 75 -9.87 14.63 -5.55
C LEU A 75 -10.60 15.99 -5.44
N THR A 76 -11.91 16.04 -5.67
CA THR A 76 -12.68 17.29 -5.64
C THR A 76 -12.91 17.81 -4.23
N SER A 77 -13.09 16.90 -3.27
CA SER A 77 -13.45 17.23 -1.89
C SER A 77 -12.23 17.27 -0.95
N ASN A 78 -11.01 17.14 -1.50
CA ASN A 78 -9.74 17.17 -0.77
C ASN A 78 -9.66 16.15 0.39
N PHE A 79 -10.25 14.96 0.21
CA PHE A 79 -10.22 13.91 1.23
C PHE A 79 -8.92 13.11 1.18
N ASN A 80 -8.53 12.60 2.35
CA ASN A 80 -7.46 11.63 2.44
C ASN A 80 -7.97 10.25 2.02
N VAL A 81 -7.23 9.61 1.13
CA VAL A 81 -7.47 8.23 0.71
C VAL A 81 -6.39 7.33 1.26
N THR A 82 -6.78 6.11 1.59
CA THR A 82 -5.85 5.02 1.85
C THR A 82 -5.96 4.02 0.72
N LEU A 83 -4.87 3.85 -0.02
CA LEU A 83 -4.76 2.88 -1.10
C LEU A 83 -4.23 1.57 -0.53
N HIS A 84 -4.87 0.46 -0.86
CA HIS A 84 -4.51 -0.88 -0.44
C HIS A 84 -4.26 -1.79 -1.63
N ASP A 85 -3.39 -2.77 -1.42
CA ASP A 85 -3.21 -3.89 -2.33
C ASP A 85 -3.61 -5.18 -1.61
N SER A 86 -4.60 -5.89 -2.14
CA SER A 86 -5.02 -7.19 -1.60
C SER A 86 -3.94 -8.28 -1.72
N SER A 87 -2.94 -8.09 -2.58
CA SER A 87 -1.85 -9.04 -2.80
C SER A 87 -0.51 -8.30 -2.73
N PHE A 88 0.33 -8.56 -1.74
CA PHE A 88 1.68 -7.96 -1.51
C PHE A 88 2.64 -7.84 -2.73
N SER A 89 2.26 -8.33 -3.91
CA SER A 89 2.97 -8.24 -5.19
C SER A 89 2.88 -6.87 -5.88
N GLY A 90 2.54 -5.80 -5.14
CA GLY A 90 2.12 -4.51 -5.68
C GLY A 90 3.08 -3.79 -6.62
N CYS A 91 4.33 -4.21 -6.78
CA CYS A 91 5.23 -3.67 -7.80
C CYS A 91 5.36 -4.62 -9.00
N GLU A 92 4.51 -4.44 -10.00
CA GLU A 92 4.63 -5.15 -11.28
C GLU A 92 5.08 -4.19 -12.37
N LYS A 93 6.12 -4.54 -13.14
CA LYS A 93 6.60 -3.75 -14.29
C LYS A 93 6.91 -2.28 -13.91
N ASN A 94 7.51 -2.05 -12.74
CA ASN A 94 7.79 -0.72 -12.16
C ASN A 94 6.54 0.14 -11.90
N LYS A 95 5.39 -0.48 -11.67
CA LYS A 95 4.13 0.19 -11.34
C LYS A 95 3.58 -0.34 -10.03
N VAL A 96 3.10 0.57 -9.20
CA VAL A 96 2.42 0.23 -7.96
C VAL A 96 0.92 0.13 -8.20
N PHE A 97 0.32 -1.04 -7.97
CA PHE A 97 -1.11 -1.27 -8.18
C PHE A 97 -1.90 -1.30 -6.87
N PHE A 98 -3.16 -0.85 -6.91
CA PHE A 98 -4.09 -0.91 -5.79
C PHE A 98 -5.48 -1.39 -6.26
N ASP A 99 -6.24 -1.98 -5.35
CA ASP A 99 -7.59 -2.48 -5.61
C ASP A 99 -8.63 -2.11 -4.57
N VAL A 100 -8.21 -1.71 -3.37
CA VAL A 100 -9.12 -1.29 -2.31
C VAL A 100 -8.81 0.14 -1.90
N LEU A 101 -9.87 0.95 -1.85
CA LEU A 101 -9.86 2.33 -1.43
C LEU A 101 -10.62 2.45 -0.11
N LYS A 102 -9.93 2.87 0.95
CA LYS A 102 -10.61 3.34 2.17
C LYS A 102 -10.52 4.87 2.19
N ILE A 103 -11.66 5.53 1.99
CA ILE A 103 -11.79 6.98 2.24
C ILE A 103 -11.99 7.17 3.75
N GLN A 104 -11.18 8.02 4.37
CA GLN A 104 -11.43 8.53 5.72
C GLN A 104 -11.61 10.04 5.64
N ASN A 105 -12.76 10.53 6.10
CA ASN A 105 -12.97 11.96 6.31
C ASN A 105 -12.42 12.33 7.69
N TYR A 106 -11.65 13.42 7.78
CA TYR A 106 -11.14 13.95 9.05
C TYR A 106 -11.88 15.24 9.39
#